data_AF-A0A1M6X0M0-F1
#
_entry.id   AF-A0A1M6X0M0-F1
#
_cell.length_a   1.000
_cell.length_b   1.000
_cell.length_c   1.000
_cell.angle_alpha   90.00
_cell.angle_beta   90.00
_cell.angle_gamma   90.00
#
_symmetry.space_group_name_H-M   'P 1'
#
loop_
_entity.id
_entity.type
_entity.pdbx_description
1 polymer ?
#
loop_
_entity_poly.entity_id
_entity_poly.type
_entity_poly.pdbx_seq_one_letter_code
_entity_poly.pdbx_strand_id
1 'polypeptide(L)'
;MKVLKLHPLMTISLLQMQLQRLLSCNVAVYMRHSVANAFDTLKEAGFDEENLIEFPIDETLSLREFEEEVEERFNFTLELCNKDNKPFTNKSQHLFQISSSQPKKEEKNYQLDISLDMLMNNRQFPSQNISF
;
A
#
# COMPACT_ATOMS: atom_id res chain seq x y z
N MET A 1 -8.20 -13.02 8.41
CA MET A 1 -7.35 -12.04 9.11
C MET A 1 -6.60 -11.26 8.04
N LYS A 2 -6.69 -9.93 8.04
CA LYS A 2 -6.02 -9.07 7.07
C LYS A 2 -4.59 -8.79 7.56
N VAL A 3 -3.62 -8.80 6.65
CA VAL A 3 -2.21 -8.60 6.98
C VAL A 3 -1.65 -7.54 6.05
N LEU A 4 -1.19 -6.44 6.62
CA LEU A 4 -0.47 -5.37 5.93
C LEU A 4 1.01 -5.75 5.85
N LYS A 5 1.51 -5.91 4.63
CA LYS A 5 2.92 -6.16 4.34
C LYS A 5 3.61 -4.84 4.05
N LEU A 6 4.67 -4.52 4.79
CA LEU A 6 5.45 -3.30 4.64
C LEU A 6 6.90 -3.67 4.33
N HIS A 7 7.46 -3.07 3.28
CA HIS A 7 8.85 -3.26 2.89
C HIS A 7 9.47 -1.88 2.64
N PRO A 8 10.73 -1.63 3.02
CA PRO A 8 11.34 -0.30 2.85
C PRO A 8 11.31 0.21 1.40
N LEU A 9 11.47 -0.68 0.42
CA LEU A 9 11.42 -0.36 -1.02
C LEU A 9 9.99 -0.33 -1.62
N MET A 10 8.96 -0.54 -0.80
CA MET A 10 7.57 -0.43 -1.25
C MET A 10 7.28 1.04 -1.61
N THR A 11 6.70 1.27 -2.78
CA THR A 11 6.25 2.61 -3.17
C THR A 11 4.94 2.98 -2.46
N ILE A 12 4.67 4.29 -2.32
CA ILE A 12 3.39 4.77 -1.76
C ILE A 12 2.20 4.24 -2.57
N SER A 13 2.30 4.18 -3.90
CA SER A 13 1.26 3.58 -4.76
C SER A 13 0.98 2.11 -4.43
N LEU A 14 2.01 1.32 -4.11
CA LEU A 14 1.85 -0.08 -3.74
C LEU A 14 1.19 -0.23 -2.36
N LEU A 15 1.54 0.64 -1.40
CA LEU A 15 0.85 0.71 -0.11
C LEU A 15 -0.64 1.06 -0.30
N GLN A 16 -0.95 2.06 -1.12
CA GLN A 16 -2.31 2.47 -1.44
C GLN A 16 -3.14 1.33 -2.05
N MET A 17 -2.57 0.61 -3.03
CA MET A 17 -3.21 -0.57 -3.60
C MET A 17 -3.47 -1.66 -2.56
N GLN A 18 -2.56 -1.83 -1.60
CA GLN A 18 -2.69 -2.83 -0.55
C GLN A 18 -3.83 -2.47 0.42
N LEU A 19 -3.87 -1.23 0.92
CA LEU A 19 -4.96 -0.77 1.80
C LEU A 19 -6.31 -0.72 1.08
N GLN A 20 -6.34 -0.41 -0.21
CA GLN A 20 -7.56 -0.50 -1.00
C GLN A 20 -8.10 -1.92 -1.04
N ARG A 21 -7.24 -2.93 -1.19
CA ARG A 21 -7.64 -4.34 -1.21
C ARG A 21 -8.03 -4.86 0.17
N LEU A 22 -7.27 -4.49 1.20
CA LEU A 22 -7.49 -4.97 2.56
C LEU A 22 -8.70 -4.26 3.19
N LEU A 23 -8.77 -2.93 3.13
CA LEU A 23 -9.70 -2.13 3.93
C LEU A 23 -10.75 -1.38 3.09
N SER A 24 -10.69 -1.48 1.75
CA SER A 24 -11.60 -0.76 0.84
C SER A 24 -11.53 0.78 0.97
N CYS A 25 -10.39 1.30 1.44
CA CYS A 25 -10.08 2.72 1.56
C CYS A 25 -8.74 3.05 0.88
N ASN A 26 -8.45 4.33 0.67
CA ASN A 26 -7.13 4.76 0.25
C ASN A 26 -6.33 5.30 1.45
N VAL A 27 -5.08 5.69 1.22
CA VAL A 27 -4.21 6.32 2.21
C VAL A 27 -3.41 7.47 1.58
N ALA A 28 -3.23 8.54 2.33
CA ALA A 28 -2.22 9.56 2.06
C ALA A 28 -1.04 9.34 3.02
N VAL A 29 0.19 9.38 2.49
CA VAL A 29 1.41 9.33 3.30
C VAL A 29 2.05 10.70 3.25
N TYR A 30 2.60 11.18 4.37
CA TYR A 30 3.17 12.51 4.46
C TYR A 30 4.69 12.47 4.64
N MET A 31 5.37 13.27 3.81
CA MET A 31 6.80 13.51 3.84
C MET A 31 7.06 15.00 3.97
N ARG A 32 7.80 15.41 5.01
CA ARG A 32 8.22 16.82 5.24
C ARG A 32 7.06 17.82 5.08
N HIS A 33 5.91 17.52 5.69
CA HIS A 33 4.69 18.34 5.66
C HIS A 33 3.96 18.43 4.30
N SER A 34 4.28 17.54 3.36
CA SER A 34 3.58 17.39 2.08
C SER A 34 3.16 15.95 1.82
N VAL A 35 2.11 15.74 1.01
CA VAL A 35 1.73 14.40 0.59
C VAL A 35 2.83 13.81 -0.29
N ALA A 36 3.29 12.62 0.04
CA ALA A 36 4.30 11.88 -0.69
C ALA A 36 3.82 11.50 -2.10
N ASN A 37 4.76 11.44 -3.04
CA ASN A 37 4.49 11.02 -4.41
C ASN A 37 4.20 9.51 -4.45
N ALA A 38 3.40 9.09 -5.42
CA ALA A 38 3.10 7.68 -5.70
C ALA A 38 4.35 6.81 -5.92
N PHE A 39 5.46 7.39 -6.40
CA PHE A 39 6.73 6.70 -6.65
C PHE A 39 7.71 6.76 -5.48
N ASP A 40 7.46 7.61 -4.49
CA ASP A 40 8.30 7.67 -3.28
C ASP A 40 8.18 6.33 -2.54
N THR A 41 9.23 5.96 -1.84
CA THR A 41 9.31 4.71 -1.07
C THR A 41 8.95 4.93 0.39
N LEU A 42 8.52 3.87 1.08
CA LEU A 42 8.30 3.92 2.53
C LEU A 42 9.58 4.32 3.28
N LYS A 43 10.74 3.86 2.81
CA LYS A 43 12.03 4.28 3.37
C LYS A 43 12.25 5.79 3.29
N GLU A 44 11.90 6.42 2.17
CA GLU A 44 11.96 7.89 2.03
C GLU A 44 10.93 8.61 2.91
N ALA A 45 9.83 7.92 3.24
CA ALA A 45 8.79 8.41 4.13
C ALA A 45 9.11 8.27 5.63
N GLY A 46 10.23 7.63 6.01
CA GLY A 46 10.64 7.44 7.41
C GLY A 46 10.46 6.02 7.95
N PHE A 47 10.10 5.05 7.09
CA PHE A 47 10.05 3.64 7.48
C PHE A 47 11.47 3.09 7.73
N ASP A 48 11.79 2.89 9.01
CA ASP A 48 13.15 2.55 9.47
C ASP A 48 13.49 1.04 9.39
N GLU A 49 12.51 0.18 9.12
CA GLU A 49 12.73 -1.26 9.08
C GLU A 49 13.53 -1.69 7.85
N GLU A 50 14.47 -2.62 8.04
CA GLU A 50 15.36 -3.10 6.98
C GLU A 50 14.75 -4.23 6.14
N ASN A 51 13.72 -4.91 6.67
CA ASN A 51 13.15 -6.13 6.10
C ASN A 51 11.64 -6.00 5.86
N LEU A 52 11.08 -6.99 5.16
CA LEU A 52 9.63 -7.15 5.03
C LEU A 52 9.01 -7.41 6.41
N ILE A 53 8.05 -6.57 6.80
CA ILE A 53 7.24 -6.74 7.99
C ILE A 53 5.83 -7.17 7.61
N GLU A 54 5.29 -8.15 8.33
CA GLU A 54 3.87 -8.53 8.27
C GLU A 54 3.15 -8.01 9.51
N PHE A 55 2.30 -7.01 9.32
CA PHE A 55 1.53 -6.36 10.37
C PHE A 55 0.06 -6.83 10.32
N PRO A 56 -0.40 -7.65 11.28
CA PRO A 56 -1.79 -8.09 11.33
C PRO A 56 -2.70 -6.90 11.65
N ILE A 57 -3.76 -6.70 10.85
CA ILE A 57 -4.71 -5.61 11.08
C ILE A 57 -5.80 -6.08 12.01
N ASP A 58 -5.97 -5.37 13.13
CA ASP A 58 -7.17 -5.46 13.97
C ASP A 58 -8.27 -4.56 13.40
N GLU A 59 -9.27 -5.19 12.76
CA GLU A 59 -10.38 -4.45 12.16
C GLU A 59 -11.35 -3.84 13.19
N THR A 60 -11.19 -4.16 14.48
CA THR A 60 -11.98 -3.57 15.56
C THR A 60 -11.49 -2.20 16.00
N LEU A 61 -10.31 -1.77 15.54
CA LEU A 61 -9.81 -0.43 15.79
C LEU A 61 -10.64 0.62 15.04
N SER A 62 -10.75 1.80 15.64
CA SER A 62 -11.17 3.01 14.93
C SER A 62 -10.10 3.45 13.93
N LEU A 63 -10.48 4.28 12.96
CA LEU A 63 -9.54 4.80 11.96
C LEU A 63 -8.39 5.53 12.64
N ARG A 64 -8.69 6.32 13.67
CA ARG A 64 -7.70 7.04 14.45
C ARG A 64 -6.70 6.10 15.12
N GLU A 65 -7.19 5.10 15.83
CA GLU A 65 -6.33 4.16 16.57
C GLU A 65 -5.42 3.39 15.61
N PHE A 66 -5.95 2.98 14.45
CA PHE A 66 -5.14 2.33 13.43
C PHE A 66 -4.06 3.24 12.85
N GLU A 67 -4.39 4.50 12.53
CA GLU A 67 -3.42 5.49 12.06
C GLU A 67 -2.32 5.67 13.13
N GLU A 68 -2.69 5.97 14.37
CA GLU A 68 -1.75 6.17 15.49
C GLU A 68 -0.87 4.92 15.70
N GLU A 69 -1.43 3.71 15.70
CA GLU A 69 -0.65 2.48 15.90
C GLU A 69 0.40 2.27 14.79
N VAL A 70 0.03 2.49 13.53
CA VAL A 70 0.96 2.31 12.40
C VAL A 70 2.04 3.40 12.43
N GLU A 71 1.68 4.64 12.73
CA GLU A 71 2.62 5.75 12.84
C GLU A 71 3.63 5.54 13.97
N GLU A 72 3.16 5.20 15.18
CA GLU A 72 4.00 4.94 16.35
C GLU A 72 4.94 3.75 16.14
N ARG A 73 4.48 2.73 15.42
CA ARG A 73 5.25 1.50 15.22
C ARG A 73 6.29 1.62 14.12
N PHE A 74 6.03 2.41 13.09
CA PHE A 74 6.83 2.39 11.86
C PHE A 74 7.43 3.74 11.45
N ASN A 75 7.26 4.78 12.26
CA ASN A 75 7.92 6.09 12.11
C ASN A 75 7.63 6.84 10.79
N PHE A 76 6.49 6.57 10.15
CA PHE A 76 6.00 7.38 9.03
C PHE A 76 4.55 7.82 9.27
N THR A 77 4.18 9.01 8.78
CA THR A 77 2.85 9.59 8.97
C THR A 77 1.91 9.21 7.84
N LEU A 78 0.68 8.81 8.17
CA LEU A 78 -0.34 8.42 7.20
C LEU A 78 -1.75 8.84 7.62
N GLU A 79 -2.62 8.99 6.63
CA GLU A 79 -4.03 9.27 6.85
C GLU A 79 -4.90 8.41 5.94
N LEU A 80 -5.88 7.71 6.53
CA LEU A 80 -6.88 6.96 5.80
C LEU A 80 -7.84 7.90 5.07
N CYS A 81 -8.05 7.58 3.80
CA CYS A 81 -8.86 8.36 2.88
C CYS A 81 -10.02 7.53 2.33
N ASN A 82 -11.13 8.20 2.03
CA ASN A 82 -12.22 7.61 1.29
C ASN A 82 -11.84 7.37 -0.19
N LYS A 83 -12.79 6.84 -0.98
CA LYS A 83 -12.58 6.55 -2.40
C LYS A 83 -12.27 7.76 -3.28
N ASP A 84 -12.66 8.95 -2.82
CA ASP A 84 -12.40 10.21 -3.51
C ASP A 84 -11.05 10.82 -3.10
N ASN A 85 -10.19 10.05 -2.41
CA ASN A 85 -8.90 10.46 -1.87
C ASN A 85 -9.02 11.61 -0.85
N LYS A 86 -10.16 11.72 -0.18
CA LYS A 86 -10.37 12.69 0.90
C LYS A 86 -10.23 12.00 2.25
N PRO A 87 -9.51 12.60 3.21
CA PRO A 87 -9.44 12.10 4.57
C PRO A 87 -10.81 11.80 5.18
N PHE A 88 -10.92 10.73 5.95
CA PHE A 88 -12.13 10.46 6.71
C PHE A 88 -12.32 11.51 7.81
N THR A 89 -13.44 12.21 7.79
CA THR A 89 -13.78 13.19 8.84
C THR A 89 -14.19 12.53 10.14
N ASN A 90 -14.88 11.38 10.06
CA ASN A 90 -15.26 10.59 11.23
C ASN A 90 -14.17 9.57 11.57
N LYS A 91 -13.17 9.99 12.34
CA LYS A 91 -12.04 9.15 12.75
C LYS A 91 -12.39 8.09 13.80
N SER A 92 -13.57 8.18 14.43
CA SER A 92 -14.09 7.19 15.38
C SER A 92 -14.80 6.01 14.70
N GLN A 93 -14.93 6.03 13.37
CA GLN A 93 -15.46 4.90 12.62
C GLN A 93 -14.53 3.69 12.73
N HIS A 94 -15.08 2.49 12.87
CA HIS A 94 -14.25 1.27 12.92
C HIS A 94 -13.90 0.74 11.52
N LEU A 95 -12.73 0.14 11.38
CA LEU A 95 -12.24 -0.39 10.10
C LEU A 95 -13.19 -1.42 9.46
N PHE A 96 -13.78 -2.31 10.26
CA PHE A 96 -14.75 -3.30 9.75
C PHE A 96 -16.00 -2.68 9.12
N GLN A 97 -16.36 -1.44 9.50
CA GLN A 97 -17.52 -0.74 8.95
C GLN A 97 -17.25 -0.19 7.55
N ILE A 98 -16.00 0.16 7.24
CA ILE A 98 -15.62 0.61 5.90
C ILE A 98 -15.66 -0.56 4.92
N SER A 99 -15.05 -1.68 5.30
CA SER A 99 -14.94 -2.86 4.43
C SER A 99 -16.30 -3.50 4.12
N SER A 100 -17.25 -3.47 5.07
CA SER A 100 -18.60 -4.02 4.91
C SER A 100 -19.55 -3.17 4.07
N SER A 101 -19.25 -1.88 3.86
CA SER A 101 -20.10 -0.94 3.11
C SER A 101 -20.07 -1.13 1.58
N GLN A 102 -19.27 -2.08 1.08
CA GLN A 102 -19.16 -2.35 -0.36
C GLN A 102 -20.23 -3.36 -0.81
N PRO A 103 -20.98 -3.09 -1.89
CA PRO A 103 -21.60 -4.18 -2.63
C PRO A 103 -20.48 -5.07 -3.13
N LYS A 104 -20.56 -6.38 -2.87
CA LYS A 104 -19.62 -7.40 -3.37
C LYS A 104 -19.59 -7.32 -4.91
N LYS A 105 -18.76 -6.45 -5.47
CA LYS A 105 -18.37 -6.56 -6.87
C LYS A 105 -17.47 -7.77 -6.94
N GLU A 106 -17.94 -8.78 -7.66
CA GLU A 106 -17.21 -10.01 -7.97
C GLU A 106 -15.75 -9.67 -8.23
N GLU A 107 -14.88 -10.26 -7.40
CA GLU A 107 -13.44 -10.18 -7.53
C GLU A 107 -13.05 -10.74 -8.89
N LYS A 108 -12.98 -9.89 -9.91
CA LYS A 108 -12.06 -10.15 -11.01
C LYS A 108 -10.69 -10.14 -10.38
N ASN A 109 -10.16 -11.34 -10.19
CA ASN A 109 -8.76 -11.65 -9.91
C ASN A 109 -7.85 -10.74 -10.74
N TYR A 110 -7.50 -9.57 -10.21
CA TYR A 110 -6.28 -8.89 -10.58
C TYR A 110 -5.17 -9.56 -9.77
N GLN A 111 -4.94 -10.84 -10.10
CA GLN A 111 -3.68 -11.52 -9.87
C GLN A 111 -2.61 -10.53 -10.33
N LEU A 112 -1.80 -10.09 -9.38
CA LEU A 112 -0.49 -9.52 -9.68
C LEU A 112 0.38 -10.66 -10.22
N ASP A 113 0.04 -11.17 -11.42
CA ASP A 113 0.99 -11.75 -12.36
C ASP A 113 1.61 -10.57 -13.15
N ILE A 114 2.18 -9.60 -12.41
CA ILE A 114 3.31 -8.86 -12.98
C ILE A 114 4.48 -9.83 -12.80
N SER A 115 4.54 -10.82 -13.68
CA SER A 115 5.64 -11.77 -13.73
C SER A 115 6.93 -10.96 -13.87
N LEU A 116 7.87 -11.23 -12.97
CA LEU A 116 9.26 -10.78 -13.02
C LEU A 116 9.87 -10.90 -14.44
N ASP A 117 9.34 -11.80 -15.26
CA ASP A 117 9.68 -12.00 -16.67
C ASP A 117 9.64 -10.73 -17.53
N MET A 118 8.72 -9.79 -17.28
CA MET A 118 8.63 -8.57 -18.08
C MET A 118 9.76 -7.57 -17.78
N LEU A 119 10.32 -7.60 -16.56
CA LEU A 119 11.49 -6.80 -16.17
C LEU A 119 12.81 -7.43 -16.63
N MET A 120 12.85 -8.76 -16.81
CA MET A 120 14.05 -9.47 -17.29
C MET A 120 14.22 -9.41 -18.82
N ASN A 121 13.16 -9.11 -19.58
CA ASN A 121 13.20 -9.13 -21.04
C ASN A 121 13.82 -7.88 -21.69
N ASN A 122 14.27 -6.89 -20.90
CA ASN A 122 14.91 -5.68 -21.43
C ASN A 122 16.46 -5.74 -21.44
N ARG A 123 17.03 -6.95 -21.33
CA ARG A 123 18.46 -7.22 -21.57
C ARG A 123 18.64 -8.16 -22.79
N GLN A 124 18.10 -7.79 -23.94
CA GLN A 124 18.56 -8.37 -25.20
C GLN A 124 19.59 -7.45 -25.85
N PHE A 125 20.86 -7.80 -25.64
CA PHE A 125 21.94 -7.52 -26.58
C PHE A 125 21.52 -8.03 -27.97
N PRO A 126 21.67 -7.28 -29.06
CA PRO A 126 21.61 -7.87 -30.39
C PRO A 126 22.89 -8.67 -30.61
N SER A 127 22.84 -9.95 -30.27
CA SER A 127 23.76 -10.96 -30.81
C SER A 127 23.24 -11.30 -32.20
N GLN A 128 23.72 -10.64 -33.25
CA GLN A 128 23.48 -11.11 -34.60
C GLN A 128 24.48 -12.22 -34.93
N ASN A 129 23.93 -13.42 -35.12
CA ASN A 129 24.57 -14.68 -35.39
C ASN A 129 24.69 -14.89 -36.92
N ILE A 130 25.92 -15.10 -37.40
CA ILE A 130 26.44 -16.05 -38.41
C ILE A 130 25.51 -16.55 -39.54
N SER A 131 26.00 -16.58 -40.80
CA SER A 131 25.95 -17.79 -41.66
C SER A 131 26.64 -17.68 -43.05
N PHE A 132 27.45 -18.73 -43.33
CA PHE A 132 28.07 -19.26 -44.58
C PHE A 132 29.27 -18.54 -45.20
#